data_AF-A0A158EGJ0-F1
#
_entry.id   AF-A0A158EGJ0-F1
#
_cell.length_a   1.000
_cell.length_b   1.000
_cell.length_c   1.000
_cell.angle_alpha   90.00
_cell.angle_beta   90.00
_cell.angle_gamma   90.00
#
_symmetry.space_group_name_H-M   'P 1'
#
loop_
_entity.id
_entity.type
_entity.pdbx_description
1 polymer ?
#
loop_
_entity_poly.entity_id
_entity_poly.type
_entity_poly.pdbx_seq_one_letter_code
_entity_poly.pdbx_strand_id
1 'polypeptide(L)'
;MSKTSQPVSSLFLLAAQFDARVHLSLEEVCDVLGVSIKTGYNWLSLNAFPMPTYKRGNRIMIDIRDLAEHLDRVRENARIEYGKRQDKEAEHTRQLRDSR
;
A
#
# COMPACT_ATOMS: atom_id res chain seq x y z
N MET A 1 17.21 -25.77 -9.85
CA MET A 1 16.95 -24.31 -9.91
C MET A 1 15.62 -24.06 -9.22
N SER A 2 15.63 -23.61 -7.97
CA SER A 2 14.40 -23.36 -7.21
C SER A 2 13.72 -22.12 -7.81
N LYS A 3 12.55 -22.29 -8.42
CA LYS A 3 11.73 -21.15 -8.86
C LYS A 3 11.19 -20.48 -7.60
N THR A 4 11.90 -19.47 -7.09
CA THR A 4 11.32 -18.53 -6.16
C THR A 4 10.18 -17.82 -6.89
N SER A 5 8.94 -18.19 -6.58
CA SER A 5 7.75 -17.50 -7.09
C SER A 5 7.84 -16.05 -6.63
N GLN A 6 8.15 -15.14 -7.54
CA GLN A 6 8.17 -13.72 -7.24
C GLN A 6 6.77 -13.33 -6.73
N PRO A 7 6.67 -12.54 -5.64
CA PRO A 7 5.38 -12.09 -5.16
C PRO A 7 4.69 -11.29 -6.27
N VAL A 8 3.39 -11.54 -6.48
CA VAL A 8 2.60 -10.75 -7.43
C VAL A 8 2.66 -9.28 -6.98
N SER A 9 3.15 -8.42 -7.87
CA SER A 9 3.17 -6.97 -7.66
C SER A 9 1.74 -6.44 -7.68
N SER A 10 1.49 -5.45 -6.82
CA SER A 10 0.20 -4.75 -6.81
C SER A 10 -0.14 -4.14 -8.19
N LEU A 11 0.87 -3.82 -9.01
CA LEU A 11 0.68 -3.28 -10.36
C LEU A 11 -0.07 -4.25 -11.27
N PHE A 12 0.24 -5.55 -11.20
CA PHE A 12 -0.42 -6.55 -12.04
C PHE A 12 -1.92 -6.65 -11.69
N LEU A 13 -2.25 -6.62 -10.40
CA LEU A 13 -3.64 -6.67 -9.93
C LEU A 13 -4.41 -5.42 -10.33
N LEU A 14 -3.81 -4.23 -10.14
CA LEU A 14 -4.44 -2.97 -10.50
C LEU A 14 -4.61 -2.83 -12.02
N ALA A 15 -3.61 -3.22 -12.81
CA ALA A 15 -3.71 -3.19 -14.28
C ALA A 15 -4.83 -4.10 -14.79
N ALA A 16 -5.03 -5.26 -14.17
CA ALA A 16 -6.16 -6.15 -14.49
C ALA A 16 -7.52 -5.54 -14.07
N GLN A 17 -7.59 -4.87 -12.92
CA GLN A 17 -8.81 -4.24 -12.42
C GLN A 17 -9.26 -3.03 -13.24
N PHE A 18 -8.31 -2.25 -13.76
CA PHE A 18 -8.57 -0.98 -14.44
C PHE A 18 -8.33 -1.04 -15.96
N ASP A 19 -8.47 -2.21 -16.57
CA ASP A 19 -8.35 -2.41 -18.04
C ASP A 19 -7.06 -1.81 -18.63
N ALA A 20 -5.93 -2.04 -17.96
CA ALA A 20 -4.60 -1.52 -18.31
C ALA A 20 -4.50 0.03 -18.42
N ARG A 21 -5.46 0.77 -17.84
CA ARG A 21 -5.37 2.23 -17.75
C ARG A 21 -4.19 2.64 -16.89
N VAL A 22 -3.37 3.54 -17.42
CA VAL A 22 -2.17 4.06 -16.73
C VAL A 22 -2.54 5.14 -15.70
N HIS A 23 -3.67 5.83 -15.89
CA HIS A 23 -4.05 6.99 -15.10
C HIS A 23 -5.43 6.82 -14.48
N LEU A 24 -5.47 6.99 -13.16
CA LEU A 24 -6.67 6.91 -12.35
C LEU A 24 -7.03 8.28 -11.81
N SER A 25 -8.32 8.52 -11.66
CA SER A 25 -8.85 9.69 -10.96
C SER A 25 -8.63 9.58 -9.46
N LEU A 26 -8.67 10.71 -8.76
CA LEU A 26 -8.61 10.73 -7.29
C LEU A 26 -9.67 9.83 -6.65
N GLU A 27 -10.88 9.76 -7.21
CA GLU A 27 -11.97 8.93 -6.72
C GLU A 27 -11.63 7.44 -6.78
N GLU A 28 -11.20 6.97 -7.96
CA GLU A 28 -10.76 5.58 -8.14
C GLU A 28 -9.59 5.22 -7.19
N VAL A 29 -8.64 6.14 -6.99
CA VAL A 29 -7.54 5.92 -6.04
C VAL A 29 -8.04 5.85 -4.60
N CYS A 30 -8.94 6.75 -4.20
CA CYS A 30 -9.53 6.74 -2.87
C CYS A 30 -10.30 5.44 -2.59
N ASP A 31 -11.02 4.93 -3.58
CA ASP A 31 -11.73 3.65 -3.48
C ASP A 31 -10.74 2.48 -3.28
N VAL A 32 -9.64 2.45 -4.02
CA VAL A 32 -8.57 1.44 -3.85
C VAL A 32 -7.92 1.53 -2.47
N LEU A 33 -7.69 2.75 -1.97
CA LEU A 33 -7.11 2.99 -0.65
C LEU A 33 -8.11 2.74 0.50
N GLY A 34 -9.39 2.54 0.20
CA GLY A 34 -10.44 2.36 1.20
C GLY A 34 -10.72 3.62 2.04
N VAL A 35 -10.55 4.81 1.46
CA VAL A 35 -10.79 6.10 2.12
C VAL A 35 -11.83 6.92 1.39
N SER A 36 -12.54 7.79 2.12
CA SER A 36 -13.50 8.70 1.47
C SER A 36 -12.81 9.69 0.54
N ILE A 37 -13.49 10.08 -0.54
CA ILE A 37 -13.01 11.14 -1.44
C ILE A 37 -12.74 12.46 -0.71
N LYS A 38 -13.52 12.77 0.34
CA LYS A 38 -13.31 13.93 1.21
C LYS A 38 -11.95 13.84 1.92
N THR A 39 -11.59 12.67 2.42
CA THR A 39 -10.27 12.41 3.01
C THR A 39 -9.16 12.64 1.99
N GLY A 40 -9.36 12.17 0.75
CA GLY A 40 -8.42 12.41 -0.36
C GLY A 40 -8.18 13.89 -0.63
N TYR A 41 -9.24 14.69 -0.73
CA TYR A 41 -9.11 16.14 -0.89
C TYR A 41 -8.45 16.81 0.31
N ASN A 42 -8.75 16.38 1.54
CA ASN A 42 -8.10 16.89 2.74
C ASN A 42 -6.59 16.62 2.69
N TRP A 43 -6.15 15.40 2.34
CA TRP A 43 -4.73 15.08 2.18
C TRP A 43 -4.05 15.94 1.12
N LEU A 44 -4.71 16.19 -0.02
CA LEU A 44 -4.18 17.07 -1.06
C LEU A 44 -4.02 18.51 -0.55
N SER A 45 -5.02 19.04 0.16
CA SER A 45 -4.96 20.40 0.72
C SER A 45 -3.83 20.57 1.76
N LEU A 46 -3.46 19.47 2.43
CA LEU A 46 -2.39 19.43 3.42
C LEU A 46 -1.02 19.05 2.82
N ASN A 47 -0.92 18.87 1.50
CA ASN A 47 0.28 18.32 0.82
C ASN A 47 0.74 16.98 1.42
N ALA A 48 -0.20 16.18 1.92
CA ALA A 48 0.03 14.92 2.61
C ALA A 48 -0.44 13.70 1.80
N PHE A 49 -0.80 13.88 0.53
CA PHE A 49 -1.24 12.77 -0.31
C PHE A 49 -0.08 11.75 -0.48
N PRO A 50 -0.32 10.43 -0.33
CA PRO A 50 0.77 9.48 -0.16
C PRO A 50 1.61 9.16 -1.42
N MET A 51 1.24 9.75 -2.56
CA MET A 51 1.89 9.53 -3.85
C MET A 51 1.77 10.80 -4.72
N PRO A 52 2.60 10.94 -5.77
CA PRO A 52 2.51 12.07 -6.68
C PRO A 52 1.12 12.18 -7.33
N THR A 53 0.67 13.43 -7.49
CA THR A 53 -0.56 13.73 -8.23
C THR A 53 -0.29 14.84 -9.23
N TYR A 54 -1.05 14.87 -10.31
CA TYR A 54 -0.96 15.93 -11.30
C TYR A 54 -2.36 16.32 -11.80
N LYS A 55 -2.48 17.53 -12.35
CA LYS A 55 -3.75 18.01 -12.91
C LYS A 55 -3.80 17.73 -14.41
N ARG A 56 -4.95 17.21 -14.87
CA ARG A 56 -5.30 17.12 -16.30
C ARG A 56 -6.64 17.81 -16.50
N GLY A 57 -6.61 19.04 -17.01
CA GLY A 57 -7.78 19.92 -16.99
C GLY A 57 -8.20 20.22 -15.55
N ASN A 58 -9.48 20.02 -15.24
CA ASN A 58 -10.03 20.22 -13.89
C ASN A 58 -10.00 18.96 -13.01
N ARG A 59 -9.34 17.88 -13.46
CA ARG A 59 -9.28 16.60 -12.75
C ARG A 59 -7.89 16.35 -12.17
N ILE A 60 -7.86 15.72 -11.00
CA ILE A 60 -6.64 15.23 -10.36
C ILE A 60 -6.44 13.79 -10.81
N MET A 61 -5.25 13.51 -11.32
CA MET A 61 -4.85 12.22 -11.87
C MET A 61 -3.64 11.68 -11.12
N ILE A 62 -3.59 10.36 -11.01
CA ILE A 62 -2.54 9.59 -10.35
C ILE A 62 -2.10 8.48 -11.29
N ASP A 63 -0.80 8.20 -11.35
CA ASP A 63 -0.26 7.07 -12.10
C ASP A 63 -0.50 5.75 -11.33
N ILE A 64 -1.00 4.74 -12.02
CA ILE A 64 -1.31 3.44 -11.42
C ILE A 64 -0.06 2.74 -10.87
N ARG A 65 1.13 3.06 -11.39
CA ARG A 65 2.41 2.52 -10.90
C ARG A 65 2.78 3.10 -9.55
N ASP A 66 2.57 4.40 -9.34
CA ASP A 66 2.81 5.05 -8.05
C ASP A 66 1.86 4.50 -6.97
N LEU A 67 0.59 4.26 -7.34
CA LEU A 67 -0.38 3.62 -6.46
C LEU A 67 0.06 2.19 -6.12
N ALA A 68 0.49 1.41 -7.12
CA ALA A 68 0.98 0.05 -6.91
C ALA A 68 2.18 0.01 -5.96
N GLU A 69 3.16 0.90 -6.15
CA GLU A 69 4.32 1.01 -5.27
C GLU A 69 3.93 1.38 -3.85
N HIS A 70 2.95 2.28 -3.68
CA HIS A 70 2.43 2.62 -2.36
C HIS A 70 1.83 1.39 -1.66
N LEU A 71 0.98 0.63 -2.36
CA LEU A 71 0.36 -0.58 -1.81
C LEU A 71 1.40 -1.66 -1.48
N ASP A 72 2.41 -1.85 -2.35
CA ASP A 72 3.50 -2.79 -2.10
C ASP A 72 4.32 -2.39 -0.85
N ARG A 73 4.59 -1.09 -0.65
CA ARG A 73 5.22 -0.58 0.60
C ARG A 73 4.36 -0.81 1.83
N VAL A 74 3.05 -0.54 1.75
CA VAL A 74 2.12 -0.77 2.87
C VAL A 74 2.10 -2.26 3.25
N ARG A 75 2.04 -3.15 2.26
CA ARG A 75 2.08 -4.60 2.46
C ARG A 75 3.38 -5.06 3.13
N GLU A 76 4.51 -4.53 2.69
CA GLU A 76 5.81 -4.88 3.26
C GLU A 76 5.95 -4.41 4.71
N ASN A 77 5.55 -3.17 5.00
CA ASN A 77 5.55 -2.65 6.37
C ASN A 77 4.67 -3.51 7.29
N ALA A 78 3.49 -3.95 6.83
CA ALA A 78 2.61 -4.83 7.60
C ALA A 78 3.26 -6.19 7.92
N ARG A 79 4.04 -6.76 6.99
CA ARG A 79 4.79 -8.01 7.22
C ARG A 79 5.90 -7.83 8.23
N ILE A 80 6.65 -6.74 8.14
CA ILE A 80 7.72 -6.40 9.09
C ILE A 80 7.13 -6.27 10.50
N GLU A 81 6.05 -5.50 10.66
CA GLU A 81 5.39 -5.32 11.96
C GLU A 81 4.75 -6.60 12.49
N TYR A 82 4.28 -7.48 11.61
CA TYR A 82 3.84 -8.82 12.00
C TYR A 82 5.01 -9.66 12.55
N GLY A 83 6.16 -9.70 11.85
CA GLY A 83 7.35 -10.43 12.30
C GLY A 83 7.85 -9.95 13.66
N LYS A 84 7.96 -8.62 13.86
CA LYS A 84 8.37 -8.03 15.15
C LYS A 84 7.46 -8.45 16.32
N ARG A 85 6.15 -8.63 16.08
CA ARG A 85 5.23 -9.09 17.12
C ARG A 85 5.51 -10.54 17.51
N GLN A 86 5.75 -11.41 16.53
CA GLN A 86 6.08 -12.81 16.77
C GLN A 86 7.40 -12.98 17.54
N ASP A 87 8.42 -12.19 17.20
CA ASP A 87 9.72 -12.24 17.89
C ASP A 87 9.59 -11.83 19.38
N LYS A 88 8.81 -10.77 19.66
CA LYS A 88 8.54 -10.33 21.05
C LYS A 88 7.81 -11.40 21.85
N GLU A 89 6.82 -12.06 21.26
CA GLU A 89 6.08 -13.16 21.90
C GLU A 89 6.98 -14.36 22.20
N ALA A 90 7.87 -14.71 21.27
CA ALA A 90 8.84 -15.79 21.44
C ALA A 90 9.87 -15.47 22.54
N GLU A 91 10.36 -14.23 22.61
CA GLU A 91 11.28 -13.78 23.66
C GLU A 91 10.63 -13.82 25.05
N HIS A 92 9.41 -13.30 25.18
CA HIS A 92 8.66 -13.33 26.43
C HIS A 92 8.43 -14.78 26.91
N THR A 93 8.10 -15.69 26.00
CA THR A 93 7.91 -17.12 26.32
C THR A 93 9.20 -17.78 26.80
N ARG A 94 10.36 -17.42 26.23
CA ARG A 94 11.67 -17.94 26.67
C ARG A 94 12.02 -17.44 28.08
N GLN A 95 11.82 -16.16 28.35
CA GLN A 95 12.07 -15.57 29.68
C GLN A 95 11.21 -16.23 30.78
N LEU A 96 9.96 -16.58 30.48
CA LEU A 96 9.07 -17.31 31.40
C LEU A 96 9.51 -18.76 31.64
N ARG A 97 10.20 -19.38 30.68
CA ARG A 97 10.72 -20.74 30.80
C ARG A 97 12.03 -20.77 31.61
N ASP A 98 12.91 -19.81 31.39
CA ASP A 98 14.23 -19.73 32.05
C ASP A 98 14.15 -19.26 33.52
N SER A 99 12.99 -18.77 33.95
CA SER A 99 12.70 -18.36 35.34
C SER A 99 12.07 -19.45 36.21
N ARG A 100 11.93 -20.68 35.68
CA ARG A 100 11.46 -21.87 36.40
C ARG A 100 12.62 -22.84 36.65
#